data_AF-A0A5S9Q3Y3-F1
#
_entry.id   AF-A0A5S9Q3Y3-F1
#
_cell.length_a   1.000
_cell.length_b   1.000
_cell.length_c   1.000
_cell.angle_alpha   90.00
_cell.angle_beta   90.00
_cell.angle_gamma   90.00
#
_symmetry.space_group_name_H-M   'P 1'
#
loop_
_entity.id
_entity.type
_entity.pdbx_description
1 polymer ?
#
loop_
_entity_poly.entity_id
_entity_poly.type
_entity_poly.pdbx_seq_one_letter_code
_entity_poly.pdbx_strand_id
1 'polypeptide(L)'
;MDANTLFLLAFFASICTMFTAILRLIFGPSPLRAAAWLTPIGLAVALGWWWAAPKAKTYIEYSGLHVACHHDYTKCTWQEQLVTKYKRIEEARADCVEVAKKLARYGDAQFPDMPFQGYLPNEKSVDTGKLSLIENDARYQNGFGAWQHVTLTCLYDLDAREVVEVTSAAE
;
A
#
# COMPACT_ATOMS: atom_id res chain seq x y z
N MET A 1 20.11 -25.50 11.34
CA MET A 1 20.64 -24.12 11.30
C MET A 1 19.66 -23.31 10.50
N ASP A 2 19.05 -22.31 11.13
CA ASP A 2 17.98 -21.53 10.51
C ASP A 2 18.57 -20.45 9.58
N ALA A 3 17.80 -20.02 8.58
CA ALA A 3 18.23 -19.03 7.60
C ALA A 3 18.71 -17.72 8.25
N ASN A 4 18.12 -17.34 9.39
CA ASN A 4 18.55 -16.18 10.18
C ASN A 4 19.94 -16.37 10.81
N THR A 5 20.30 -17.58 11.21
CA THR A 5 21.63 -17.86 11.80
C THR A 5 22.73 -17.74 10.74
N LEU A 6 22.47 -18.22 9.52
CA LEU A 6 23.39 -18.08 8.40
C LEU A 6 23.58 -16.61 8.00
N PHE A 7 22.50 -15.82 8.01
CA PHE A 7 22.55 -14.40 7.66
C PHE A 7 23.37 -13.59 8.69
N LEU A 8 23.15 -13.84 9.98
CA LEU A 8 23.93 -13.19 11.04
C LEU A 8 25.42 -13.53 10.97
N LEU A 9 25.77 -14.80 10.75
CA LEU A 9 27.17 -15.21 10.62
C LEU A 9 27.87 -14.55 9.41
N ALA A 10 27.18 -14.46 8.27
CA ALA A 10 27.69 -13.77 7.09
C ALA A 10 27.90 -12.26 7.34
N PHE A 11 26.98 -11.63 8.08
CA PHE A 11 27.06 -10.22 8.43
C PHE A 11 28.26 -9.92 9.34
N PHE A 12 28.47 -10.73 10.39
CA PHE A 12 29.63 -10.55 11.28
C PHE A 12 30.97 -10.82 10.56
N ALA A 13 31.03 -11.82 9.69
CA ALA A 13 32.22 -12.09 8.88
C ALA A 13 32.58 -10.88 8.00
N SER A 14 31.58 -10.23 7.38
CA SER A 14 31.79 -9.03 6.56
C SER A 14 32.36 -7.87 7.38
N ILE A 15 31.78 -7.59 8.56
CA ILE A 15 32.27 -6.53 9.45
C ILE A 15 33.73 -6.76 9.87
N CYS A 16 34.10 -7.99 10.23
CA CYS A 16 35.48 -8.31 10.61
C CYS A 16 36.48 -8.09 9.46
N THR A 17 36.10 -8.39 8.22
CA THR A 17 36.96 -8.15 7.04
C THR A 17 37.15 -6.65 6.76
N MET A 18 36.13 -5.83 6.99
CA MET A 18 36.26 -4.37 6.86
C MET A 18 37.18 -3.77 7.93
N PHE A 19 37.00 -4.15 9.19
CA PHE A 19 37.84 -3.61 10.28
C PHE A 19 39.32 -3.97 10.11
N THR A 20 39.62 -5.19 9.66
CA THR A 20 41.00 -5.61 9.39
C THR A 20 41.62 -4.86 8.19
N ALA A 21 40.83 -4.55 7.16
CA ALA A 21 41.27 -3.71 6.04
C ALA A 21 41.55 -2.27 6.48
N ILE A 22 40.69 -1.68 7.31
CA ILE A 22 40.85 -0.32 7.85
C ILE A 22 42.09 -0.23 8.74
N LEU A 23 42.30 -1.20 9.63
CA LEU A 23 43.50 -1.23 10.49
C LEU A 23 44.79 -1.36 9.67
N ARG A 24 44.79 -2.13 8.58
CA ARG A 24 45.93 -2.22 7.66
C ARG A 24 46.17 -0.94 6.86
N LEU A 25 45.13 -0.15 6.59
CA LEU A 25 45.27 1.17 5.96
C LEU A 25 45.87 2.20 6.92
N ILE A 26 45.51 2.17 8.21
CA ILE A 26 45.99 3.14 9.21
C ILE A 26 47.41 2.82 9.67
N PHE A 27 47.73 1.52 9.87
CA PHE A 27 48.99 1.10 10.50
C PHE A 27 49.95 0.35 9.55
N GLY A 28 49.62 0.24 8.26
CA GLY A 28 50.41 -0.52 7.29
C GLY A 28 51.58 0.26 6.67
N PRO A 29 52.67 -0.42 6.30
CA PRO A 29 53.82 0.21 5.66
C PRO A 29 53.53 0.59 4.20
N SER A 30 53.55 1.90 3.95
CA SER A 30 53.49 2.60 2.66
C SER A 30 52.19 2.41 1.81
N PRO A 31 51.50 3.50 1.44
CA PRO A 31 50.21 3.46 0.73
C PRO A 31 50.28 2.87 -0.70
N LEU A 32 51.48 2.79 -1.28
CA LEU A 32 51.67 2.32 -2.66
C LEU A 32 51.57 0.78 -2.81
N ARG A 33 51.73 0.00 -1.74
CA ARG A 33 51.57 -1.47 -1.79
C ARG A 33 50.13 -1.94 -1.52
N ALA A 34 49.28 -1.09 -0.94
CA ALA A 34 47.90 -1.41 -0.63
C ALA A 34 46.97 -1.39 -1.86
N ALA A 35 47.31 -0.59 -2.89
CA ALA A 35 46.48 -0.43 -4.09
C ALA A 35 46.40 -1.70 -4.97
N ALA A 36 47.41 -2.58 -4.91
CA ALA A 36 47.46 -3.78 -5.76
C ALA A 36 46.50 -4.91 -5.31
N TRP A 37 45.99 -4.88 -4.07
CA TRP A 37 45.11 -5.92 -3.53
C TRP A 37 43.61 -5.58 -3.60
N LEU A 38 43.24 -4.35 -3.91
CA LEU A 38 41.83 -3.89 -3.93
C LEU A 38 41.16 -4.04 -5.30
N THR A 39 41.93 -4.21 -6.38
CA THR A 39 41.41 -4.38 -7.74
C THR A 39 40.53 -5.62 -7.97
N PRO A 40 40.81 -6.83 -7.42
CA PRO A 40 39.93 -7.97 -7.64
C PRO A 40 38.61 -7.89 -6.85
N ILE A 41 38.59 -7.22 -5.70
CA ILE A 41 37.38 -7.10 -4.86
C ILE A 41 36.39 -6.12 -5.50
N GLY A 42 36.87 -4.99 -6.05
CA GLY A 42 36.00 -4.03 -6.74
C GLY A 42 35.26 -4.63 -7.94
N LEU A 43 35.91 -5.53 -8.69
CA LEU A 43 35.32 -6.17 -9.86
C LEU A 43 34.29 -7.24 -9.49
N ALA A 44 34.51 -7.98 -8.39
CA ALA A 44 33.54 -8.95 -7.88
C ALA A 44 32.26 -8.29 -7.33
N VAL A 45 32.39 -7.13 -6.66
CA VAL A 45 31.23 -6.36 -6.19
C VAL A 45 30.43 -5.80 -7.38
N ALA A 46 31.10 -5.26 -8.41
CA ALA A 46 30.43 -4.76 -9.61
C ALA A 46 29.67 -5.86 -10.37
N LEU A 47 30.24 -7.06 -10.49
CA LEU A 47 29.57 -8.20 -11.13
C LEU A 47 28.43 -8.75 -10.26
N GLY A 48 28.58 -8.80 -8.94
CA GLY A 48 27.51 -9.22 -8.02
C GLY A 48 26.29 -8.30 -8.06
N TRP A 49 26.50 -6.98 -8.17
CA TRP A 49 25.42 -6.01 -8.32
C TRP A 49 24.69 -6.14 -9.66
N TRP A 50 25.35 -6.63 -10.71
CA TRP A 50 24.70 -6.86 -12.01
C TRP A 50 23.73 -8.06 -11.98
N TRP A 51 24.05 -9.12 -11.22
CA TRP A 51 23.15 -10.27 -11.06
C TRP A 51 22.05 -10.04 -10.02
N ALA A 52 22.30 -9.21 -9.01
CA ALA A 52 21.32 -8.81 -8.00
C ALA A 52 20.47 -7.60 -8.41
N ALA A 53 20.72 -7.00 -9.57
CA ALA A 53 19.86 -5.97 -10.12
C ALA A 53 18.45 -6.57 -10.23
N PRO A 54 17.47 -6.06 -9.48
CA PRO A 54 16.11 -6.56 -9.57
C PRO A 54 15.70 -6.42 -11.04
N LYS A 55 15.27 -7.54 -11.66
CA LYS A 55 14.70 -7.47 -13.00
C LYS A 55 13.62 -6.41 -12.94
N ALA A 56 13.85 -5.29 -13.63
CA ALA A 56 12.87 -4.24 -13.73
C ALA A 56 11.60 -4.91 -14.20
N LYS A 57 10.57 -4.97 -13.34
CA LYS A 57 9.25 -5.45 -13.75
C LYS A 57 8.90 -4.61 -14.97
N THR A 58 8.70 -5.28 -16.08
CA THR A 58 8.31 -4.68 -17.36
C THR A 58 7.01 -3.90 -17.13
N TYR A 59 7.11 -2.59 -16.96
CA TYR A 59 5.99 -1.63 -16.91
C TYR A 59 5.44 -1.32 -18.32
N ILE A 60 5.57 -2.26 -19.25
CA ILE A 60 5.26 -2.05 -20.65
C ILE A 60 4.01 -2.88 -20.93
N GLU A 61 2.94 -2.20 -21.37
CA GLU A 61 1.59 -2.72 -21.64
C GLU A 61 0.58 -2.67 -20.46
N TYR A 62 0.64 -1.62 -19.63
CA TYR A 62 -0.43 -1.29 -18.67
C TYR A 62 -1.02 0.12 -18.85
N SER A 63 -0.48 0.94 -19.77
CA SER A 63 -0.86 2.34 -19.92
C SER A 63 -2.23 2.54 -20.59
N GLY A 64 -2.59 1.74 -21.59
CA GLY A 64 -3.87 1.88 -22.29
C GLY A 64 -5.07 1.48 -21.43
N LEU A 65 -4.98 0.34 -20.75
CA LEU A 65 -6.04 -0.18 -19.89
C LEU A 65 -6.22 0.67 -18.61
N HIS A 66 -5.14 1.18 -18.03
CA HIS A 66 -5.24 2.09 -16.87
C HIS A 66 -5.93 3.41 -17.22
N VAL A 67 -5.64 3.99 -18.38
CA VAL A 67 -6.29 5.24 -18.81
C VAL A 67 -7.78 5.02 -19.06
N ALA A 68 -8.15 3.86 -19.62
CA ALA A 68 -9.56 3.52 -19.82
C ALA A 68 -10.32 3.38 -18.49
N CYS A 69 -9.78 2.61 -17.53
CA CYS A 69 -10.37 2.43 -16.19
C CYS A 69 -10.52 3.75 -15.41
N HIS A 70 -9.66 4.74 -15.66
CA HIS A 70 -9.74 6.04 -14.99
C HIS A 70 -11.06 6.76 -15.27
N HIS A 71 -11.62 6.61 -16.47
CA HIS A 71 -12.84 7.29 -16.91
C HIS A 71 -14.06 6.36 -16.96
N ASP A 72 -13.86 5.07 -17.20
CA ASP A 72 -14.92 4.08 -17.36
C ASP A 72 -14.58 2.86 -16.50
N TYR A 73 -15.33 2.67 -15.42
CA TYR A 73 -15.06 1.59 -14.47
C TYR A 73 -15.28 0.19 -15.08
N THR A 74 -16.07 0.08 -16.16
CA THR A 74 -16.30 -1.19 -16.87
C THR A 74 -15.05 -1.69 -17.59
N LYS A 75 -14.04 -0.81 -17.74
CA LYS A 75 -12.73 -1.15 -18.31
C LYS A 75 -11.71 -1.57 -17.26
N CYS A 76 -12.05 -1.51 -15.98
CA CYS A 76 -11.18 -2.01 -14.92
C CYS A 76 -11.18 -3.54 -14.93
N THR A 77 -10.02 -4.15 -14.73
CA THR A 77 -9.87 -5.62 -14.74
C THR A 77 -10.40 -6.25 -13.46
N TRP A 78 -10.26 -5.55 -12.33
CA TRP A 78 -10.67 -6.03 -11.02
C TRP A 78 -11.00 -4.86 -10.08
N GLN A 79 -11.71 -5.15 -8.99
CA GLN A 79 -12.22 -4.15 -8.06
C GLN A 79 -11.13 -3.28 -7.42
N GLU A 80 -9.96 -3.83 -7.06
CA GLU A 80 -8.85 -3.02 -6.54
C GLU A 80 -8.41 -1.92 -7.52
N GLN A 81 -8.40 -2.21 -8.83
CA GLN A 81 -8.08 -1.21 -9.85
C GLN A 81 -9.19 -0.15 -9.92
N LEU A 82 -10.45 -0.57 -9.77
CA LEU A 82 -11.60 0.34 -9.69
C LEU A 82 -11.45 1.30 -8.50
N VAL A 83 -11.21 0.80 -7.28
CA VAL A 83 -11.09 1.65 -6.09
C VAL A 83 -9.86 2.55 -6.12
N THR A 84 -8.77 2.12 -6.75
CA THR A 84 -7.50 2.88 -6.74
C THR A 84 -7.31 3.81 -7.94
N LYS A 85 -7.95 3.56 -9.09
CA LYS A 85 -7.70 4.29 -10.33
C LYS A 85 -8.91 5.00 -10.91
N TYR A 86 -10.13 4.55 -10.62
CA TYR A 86 -11.33 5.18 -11.16
C TYR A 86 -11.48 6.59 -10.61
N LYS A 87 -11.56 7.59 -11.48
CA LYS A 87 -11.55 9.01 -11.09
C LYS A 87 -12.67 9.37 -10.11
N ARG A 88 -13.83 8.74 -10.26
CA ARG A 88 -15.06 9.10 -9.53
C ARG A 88 -15.24 8.28 -8.24
N ILE A 89 -14.21 7.56 -7.81
CA ILE A 89 -14.24 6.88 -6.51
C ILE A 89 -14.38 7.87 -5.35
N GLU A 90 -13.78 9.06 -5.45
CA GLU A 90 -13.89 10.08 -4.42
C GLU A 90 -15.30 10.65 -4.31
N GLU A 91 -16.05 10.70 -5.42
CA GLU A 91 -17.48 11.08 -5.40
C GLU A 91 -18.28 10.03 -4.64
N ALA A 92 -18.07 8.73 -4.92
CA ALA A 92 -18.74 7.64 -4.20
C ALA A 92 -18.45 7.68 -2.69
N ARG A 93 -17.19 7.95 -2.30
CA ARG A 93 -16.81 8.13 -0.89
C ARG A 93 -17.53 9.32 -0.25
N ALA A 94 -17.57 10.46 -0.94
CA ALA A 94 -18.26 11.65 -0.44
C ALA A 94 -19.76 11.41 -0.25
N ASP A 95 -20.41 10.77 -1.22
CA ASP A 95 -21.84 10.41 -1.14
C ASP A 95 -22.10 9.45 0.03
N CYS A 96 -21.25 8.44 0.23
CA CYS A 96 -21.32 7.54 1.38
C CYS A 96 -21.22 8.29 2.71
N VAL A 97 -20.32 9.28 2.83
CA VAL A 97 -20.21 10.13 4.02
C VAL A 97 -21.49 10.94 4.24
N GLU A 98 -22.07 11.52 3.19
CA GLU A 98 -23.29 12.30 3.30
C GLU A 98 -24.47 11.44 3.79
N VAL A 99 -24.65 10.26 3.21
CA VAL A 99 -25.72 9.34 3.64
C VAL A 99 -25.45 8.80 5.05
N ALA A 100 -24.20 8.46 5.38
CA ALA A 100 -23.84 8.03 6.72
C ALA A 100 -24.12 9.12 7.77
N LYS A 101 -23.80 10.38 7.50
CA LYS A 101 -24.15 11.51 8.39
C LYS A 101 -25.64 11.61 8.65
N LYS A 102 -26.48 11.38 7.63
CA LYS A 102 -27.95 11.36 7.77
C LYS A 102 -28.47 10.19 8.61
N LEU A 103 -27.70 9.10 8.74
CA LEU A 103 -28.06 7.96 9.58
C LEU A 103 -27.75 8.17 11.07
N ALA A 104 -26.88 9.12 11.41
CA ALA A 104 -26.57 9.42 12.80
C ALA A 104 -27.81 10.03 13.51
N ARG A 105 -28.36 9.29 14.48
CA ARG A 105 -29.63 9.66 15.12
C ARG A 105 -29.51 10.70 16.23
N TYR A 106 -28.38 10.71 16.93
CA TYR A 106 -28.24 11.45 18.20
C TYR A 106 -27.20 12.56 18.16
N GLY A 107 -26.87 13.08 16.98
CA GLY A 107 -25.88 14.14 16.79
C GLY A 107 -25.14 13.97 15.48
N ASP A 108 -24.06 14.74 15.32
CA ASP A 108 -23.20 14.65 14.14
C ASP A 108 -22.35 13.38 14.18
N ALA A 109 -22.17 12.75 13.02
CA ALA A 109 -21.19 11.69 12.84
C ALA A 109 -19.77 12.25 12.70
N GLN A 110 -18.79 11.59 13.33
CA GLN A 110 -17.38 11.86 13.12
C GLN A 110 -16.75 10.78 12.24
N PHE A 111 -15.84 11.22 11.38
CA PHE A 111 -15.10 10.39 10.42
C PHE A 111 -13.60 10.73 10.50
N PRO A 112 -12.71 9.82 10.10
CA PRO A 112 -11.31 10.16 9.86
C PRO A 112 -11.16 11.15 8.70
N ASP A 113 -9.97 11.77 8.57
CA ASP A 113 -9.67 12.76 7.53
C ASP A 113 -9.93 12.23 6.11
N MET A 114 -9.72 10.92 5.91
CA MET A 114 -9.96 10.22 4.65
C MET A 114 -10.94 9.07 4.89
N PRO A 115 -12.24 9.29 4.76
CA PRO A 115 -13.23 8.26 5.03
C PRO A 115 -13.36 7.25 3.89
N PHE A 116 -13.87 6.06 4.21
CA PHE A 116 -14.18 4.97 3.27
C PHE A 116 -12.97 4.55 2.40
N GLN A 117 -11.79 4.42 3.03
CA GLN A 117 -10.59 3.92 2.36
C GLN A 117 -10.62 2.40 2.14
N GLY A 118 -11.38 1.67 2.97
CA GLY A 118 -11.57 0.23 2.85
C GLY A 118 -12.66 -0.15 1.85
N TYR A 119 -12.63 -1.40 1.39
CA TYR A 119 -13.68 -1.98 0.56
C TYR A 119 -13.83 -3.48 0.85
N LEU A 120 -15.04 -4.02 0.66
CA LEU A 120 -15.27 -5.46 0.71
C LEU A 120 -14.96 -6.08 -0.65
N PRO A 121 -14.07 -7.10 -0.74
CA PRO A 121 -13.80 -7.79 -1.99
C PRO A 121 -15.05 -8.49 -2.53
N ASN A 122 -15.39 -8.19 -3.78
CA ASN A 122 -16.43 -8.82 -4.56
C ASN A 122 -16.01 -8.83 -6.03
N GLU A 123 -15.76 -10.02 -6.56
CA GLU A 123 -15.29 -10.24 -7.94
C GLU A 123 -16.26 -9.67 -8.99
N LYS A 124 -17.55 -9.56 -8.66
CA LYS A 124 -18.59 -9.07 -9.57
C LYS A 124 -18.78 -7.56 -9.52
N SER A 125 -18.00 -6.82 -8.73
CA SER A 125 -18.21 -5.36 -8.55
C SER A 125 -18.09 -4.58 -9.86
N VAL A 126 -17.13 -4.98 -10.71
CA VAL A 126 -16.92 -4.36 -12.03
C VAL A 126 -18.09 -4.67 -12.96
N ASP A 127 -18.56 -5.92 -13.00
CA ASP A 127 -19.64 -6.33 -13.90
C ASP A 127 -21.00 -5.77 -13.49
N THR A 128 -21.24 -5.65 -12.18
CA THR A 128 -22.54 -5.22 -11.63
C THR A 128 -22.62 -3.73 -11.39
N GLY A 129 -21.50 -3.00 -11.46
CA GLY A 129 -21.43 -1.60 -11.05
C GLY A 129 -21.62 -1.37 -9.56
N LYS A 130 -21.67 -2.42 -8.73
CA LYS A 130 -21.92 -2.29 -7.29
C LYS A 130 -20.63 -2.40 -6.49
N LEU A 131 -20.35 -1.39 -5.68
CA LEU A 131 -19.15 -1.28 -4.88
C LEU A 131 -19.48 -1.17 -3.40
N SER A 132 -18.90 -2.04 -2.58
CA SER A 132 -19.02 -1.97 -1.12
C SER A 132 -17.79 -1.31 -0.51
N LEU A 133 -17.96 -0.10 0.02
CA LEU A 133 -16.93 0.66 0.73
C LEU A 133 -17.09 0.46 2.25
N ILE A 134 -15.98 0.43 2.98
CA ILE A 134 -15.95 0.22 4.43
C ILE A 134 -15.26 1.39 5.12
N GLU A 135 -15.86 1.87 6.20
CA GLU A 135 -15.24 2.77 7.16
C GLU A 135 -15.21 2.09 8.54
N ASN A 136 -14.02 1.89 9.11
CA ASN A 136 -13.84 1.21 10.39
C ASN A 136 -13.74 2.18 11.58
N ASP A 137 -13.41 3.45 11.32
CA ASP A 137 -13.07 4.43 12.35
C ASP A 137 -14.13 5.53 12.52
N ALA A 138 -15.35 5.30 12.01
CA ALA A 138 -16.46 6.23 12.22
C ALA A 138 -16.96 6.21 13.67
N ARG A 139 -17.50 7.34 14.13
CA ARG A 139 -18.08 7.47 15.48
C ARG A 139 -19.42 8.15 15.46
N TYR A 140 -20.42 7.53 16.08
CA TYR A 140 -21.76 8.10 16.27
C TYR A 140 -22.00 8.37 17.76
N GLN A 141 -22.79 9.41 18.05
CA GLN A 141 -23.32 9.60 19.41
C GLN A 141 -24.49 8.63 19.67
N ASN A 142 -24.57 8.13 20.90
CA ASN A 142 -25.74 7.41 21.38
C ASN A 142 -26.74 8.37 22.06
N GLY A 143 -27.87 7.84 22.55
CA GLY A 143 -28.91 8.64 23.21
C GLY A 143 -28.49 9.35 24.50
N PHE A 144 -27.30 9.03 25.05
CA PHE A 144 -26.71 9.71 26.20
C PHE A 144 -25.65 10.74 25.81
N GLY A 145 -25.44 10.98 24.50
CA GLY A 145 -24.41 11.87 23.98
C GLY A 145 -22.99 11.29 24.03
N ALA A 146 -22.82 10.01 24.38
CA ALA A 146 -21.52 9.36 24.38
C ALA A 146 -21.16 8.88 22.97
N TRP A 147 -19.88 9.03 22.60
CA TRP A 147 -19.34 8.57 21.32
C TRP A 147 -19.09 7.06 21.34
N GLN A 148 -19.53 6.37 20.28
CA GLN A 148 -19.29 4.95 20.06
C GLN A 148 -18.65 4.73 18.70
N HIS A 149 -17.69 3.82 18.64
CA HIS A 149 -17.10 3.37 17.38
C HIS A 149 -18.12 2.54 16.61
N VAL A 150 -18.23 2.80 15.32
CA VAL A 150 -19.12 2.08 14.41
C VAL A 150 -18.37 1.76 13.13
N THR A 151 -18.51 0.52 12.66
CA THR A 151 -18.10 0.13 11.32
C THR A 151 -19.25 0.41 10.36
N LEU A 152 -19.00 1.19 9.32
CA LEU A 152 -19.97 1.51 8.29
C LEU A 152 -19.64 0.74 7.01
N THR A 153 -20.64 0.08 6.44
CA THR A 153 -20.55 -0.50 5.09
C THR A 153 -21.50 0.26 4.18
N CYS A 154 -20.96 0.89 3.14
CA CYS A 154 -21.71 1.62 2.14
C CYS A 154 -21.73 0.84 0.82
N LEU A 155 -22.92 0.47 0.35
CA LEU A 155 -23.13 -0.09 -0.98
C LEU A 155 -23.47 1.04 -1.94
N TYR A 156 -22.57 1.28 -2.90
CA TYR A 156 -22.70 2.29 -3.92
C TYR A 156 -22.98 1.66 -5.29
N ASP A 157 -23.89 2.25 -6.05
CA ASP A 157 -24.17 1.89 -7.44
C ASP A 157 -23.50 2.89 -8.37
N LEU A 158 -22.50 2.43 -9.12
CA LEU A 158 -21.68 3.24 -10.01
C LEU A 158 -22.42 3.65 -11.29
N ASP A 159 -23.42 2.87 -11.72
CA ASP A 159 -24.26 3.16 -12.87
C ASP A 159 -25.27 4.26 -12.53
N ALA A 160 -26.02 4.05 -11.45
CA ALA A 160 -27.01 5.00 -10.95
C ALA A 160 -26.36 6.23 -10.30
N ARG A 161 -25.11 6.11 -9.85
CA ARG A 161 -24.33 7.14 -9.14
C ARG A 161 -25.01 7.55 -7.85
N GLU A 162 -25.42 6.55 -7.08
CA GLU A 162 -26.11 6.74 -5.83
C GLU A 162 -25.73 5.68 -4.80
N VAL A 163 -25.91 6.05 -3.54
CA VAL A 163 -25.77 5.12 -2.42
C VAL A 163 -27.05 4.29 -2.33
N VAL A 164 -26.92 2.98 -2.51
CA VAL A 164 -28.03 2.02 -2.42
C VAL A 164 -28.37 1.78 -0.96
N GLU A 165 -27.35 1.54 -0.14
CA GLU A 165 -27.53 1.16 1.26
C GLU A 165 -26.31 1.58 2.08
N VAL A 166 -26.54 2.04 3.30
CA VAL A 166 -25.49 2.18 4.31
C VAL A 166 -25.92 1.45 5.56
N THR A 167 -25.10 0.51 5.99
CA THR A 167 -25.30 -0.25 7.23
C THR A 167 -24.24 0.13 8.25
N SER A 168 -24.62 0.12 9.52
CA SER A 168 -23.73 0.38 10.65
C SER A 168 -23.71 -0.83 11.57
N ALA A 169 -22.54 -1.31 11.94
CA ALA A 169 -22.33 -2.26 13.02
C ALA A 169 -21.60 -1.53 14.16
N ALA A 170 -22.18 -1.54 15.37
CA ALA A 170 -21.49 -1.06 16.55
C ALA A 170 -20.52 -2.14 17.05
N GLU A 171 -19.31 -1.74 17.42
CA GLU A 171 -18.33 -2.61 18.07
C GLU A 171 -18.53 -2.70 19.59
#